data_AF-A0A645I786-F1
#
_entry.id   AF-A0A645I786-F1
#
_cell.length_a   1.000
_cell.length_b   1.000
_cell.length_c   1.000
_cell.angle_alpha   90.00
_cell.angle_beta   90.00
_cell.angle_gamma   90.00
#
_symmetry.space_group_name_H-M   'P 1'
#
loop_
_entity.id
_entity.type
_entity.pdbx_description
1 polymer ?
#
loop_
_entity_poly.entity_id
_entity_poly.type
_entity_poly.pdbx_seq_one_letter_code
_entity_poly.pdbx_strand_id
1 'polypeptide(L)' 'MFGWVDTGVDTEVLARQAALSNLLLAPGLLFSPQQATSSKLRVPVAMADHTEPWKVLEQILRQLRK' A
#
# COMPACT_ATOMS: atom_id res chain seq x y z
N MET A 1 -14.02 5.68 -6.31
CA MET A 1 -13.95 4.20 -6.49
C MET A 1 -12.64 3.69 -5.92
N PHE A 2 -12.60 2.46 -5.40
CA PHE A 2 -11.39 1.85 -4.84
C PHE A 2 -11.09 0.51 -5.51
N GLY A 3 -9.80 0.19 -5.64
CA GLY A 3 -9.30 -1.10 -6.11
C GLY A 3 -8.43 -1.78 -5.06
N TRP A 4 -8.25 -3.08 -5.22
CA TRP A 4 -7.35 -3.89 -4.41
C TRP A 4 -6.16 -4.33 -5.25
N VAL A 5 -4.96 -4.16 -4.71
CA VAL A 5 -3.72 -4.60 -5.34
C VAL A 5 -2.98 -5.53 -4.41
N ASP A 6 -2.35 -6.56 -4.96
CA ASP A 6 -1.47 -7.45 -4.20
C ASP A 6 -0.04 -6.93 -4.25
N THR A 7 0.52 -6.62 -3.10
CA THR A 7 1.87 -6.07 -2.97
C THR A 7 2.92 -7.14 -2.67
N GLY A 8 2.51 -8.35 -2.30
CA GLY A 8 3.41 -9.45 -1.94
C GLY A 8 4.26 -9.23 -0.68
N VAL A 9 4.04 -8.14 0.07
CA VAL A 9 4.71 -7.83 1.35
C VAL A 9 3.65 -7.46 2.38
N ASP A 10 4.04 -7.37 3.66
CA ASP A 10 3.12 -6.88 4.69
C ASP A 10 2.72 -5.42 4.40
N THR A 11 1.44 -5.21 4.11
CA THR A 11 0.92 -3.89 3.76
C THR A 11 0.90 -2.92 4.92
N GLU A 12 0.90 -3.39 6.18
CA GLU A 12 0.99 -2.49 7.33
C GLU A 12 2.34 -1.76 7.35
N VAL A 13 3.42 -2.51 7.17
CA VAL A 13 4.78 -1.97 7.11
C VAL A 13 4.93 -1.03 5.91
N LEU A 14 4.42 -1.44 4.76
CA LEU A 14 4.41 -0.61 3.55
C LEU A 14 3.64 0.69 3.74
N ALA A 15 2.44 0.64 4.34
CA ALA A 15 1.61 1.82 4.57
C ALA A 15 2.28 2.78 5.57
N ARG A 16 2.94 2.24 6.60
CA ARG A 16 3.71 3.04 7.56
C ARG A 16 4.88 3.77 6.89
N GLN A 17 5.62 3.09 6.01
CA GLN A 17 6.71 3.71 5.25
C GLN A 17 6.20 4.74 4.22
N ALA A 18 5.07 4.46 3.57
CA ALA A 18 4.44 5.39 2.65
C ALA A 18 3.98 6.67 3.35
N ALA A 19 3.45 6.56 4.58
CA ALA A 19 3.05 7.72 5.38
C ALA A 19 4.22 8.67 5.67
N LEU A 20 5.43 8.13 5.88
CA LEU A 20 6.65 8.94 6.02
C LEU A 20 7.01 9.71 4.74
N SER A 21 6.57 9.20 3.58
CA SER A 21 6.74 9.84 2.26
C SER A 21 5.51 10.67 1.87
N ASN A 22 4.67 11.04 2.84
CA ASN A 22 3.45 11.83 2.63
C ASN A 22 2.40 11.15 1.71
N LEU A 23 2.46 9.81 1.61
CA LEU A 23 1.52 8.98 0.86
C LEU A 23 0.69 8.13 1.82
N LEU A 24 -0.59 8.47 1.96
CA LEU A 24 -1.51 7.72 2.81
C LEU A 24 -2.12 6.53 2.05
N LEU A 25 -1.83 5.33 2.54
CA LEU A 25 -2.31 4.07 1.97
C LEU A 25 -3.14 3.30 3.00
N ALA A 26 -4.12 2.55 2.53
CA ALA A 26 -5.00 1.76 3.39
C ALA A 26 -4.58 0.27 3.34
N PRO A 27 -3.86 -0.24 4.36
CA PRO A 27 -3.44 -1.63 4.41
C PRO A 27 -4.63 -2.58 4.60
N GLY A 28 -4.50 -3.81 4.10
CA GLY A 28 -5.56 -4.81 4.12
C GLY A 28 -6.00 -5.20 5.54
N LEU A 29 -5.11 -5.06 6.51
CA LEU A 29 -5.38 -5.30 7.93
C LEU A 29 -6.55 -4.45 8.45
N LEU A 30 -6.73 -3.21 7.96
CA LEU A 30 -7.86 -2.34 8.36
C LEU A 30 -9.22 -2.91 7.97
N PHE A 31 -9.25 -3.86 7.02
CA PHE A 31 -10.46 -4.47 6.50
C PHE A 31 -10.55 -5.96 6.86
N SER A 32 -9.60 -6.47 7.64
CA SER A 32 -9.62 -7.84 8.16
C SER A 32 -10.38 -7.86 9.49
N PRO A 33 -11.42 -8.71 9.64
CA PRO A 33 -12.16 -8.81 10.90
C PRO A 33 -11.28 -9.31 12.06
N GLN A 34 -10.19 -10.01 11.75
CA GLN A 34 -9.22 -10.51 12.73
C GLN A 34 -7.98 -9.62 12.86
N GLN A 35 -7.93 -8.47 12.17
CA GLN A 35 -6.76 -7.59 12.09
C GLN A 35 -5.47 -8.35 11.74
N ALA A 36 -5.59 -9.35 10.86
CA ALA A 36 -4.45 -10.15 10.42
C ALA A 36 -3.60 -9.37 9.39
N THR A 37 -2.30 -9.64 9.39
CA THR A 37 -1.36 -9.15 8.37
C THR A 37 -1.84 -9.55 6.97
N SER A 38 -1.70 -8.66 5.99
CA SER A 38 -2.19 -8.90 4.64
C SER A 38 -1.28 -8.29 3.59
N SER A 39 -1.14 -8.97 2.45
CA SER A 39 -0.47 -8.43 1.27
C SER A 39 -1.35 -7.55 0.40
N LYS A 40 -2.67 -7.51 0.70
CA LYS A 40 -3.65 -6.74 -0.07
C LYS A 40 -3.66 -5.29 0.38
N LEU A 41 -3.47 -4.38 -0.55
CA LEU A 41 -3.51 -2.94 -0.34
C LEU A 41 -4.72 -2.36 -1.06
N ARG A 42 -5.48 -1.48 -0.39
CA ARG A 42 -6.58 -0.75 -1.01
C ARG A 42 -6.10 0.62 -1.48
N VAL A 43 -6.32 0.92 -2.76
CA VAL A 43 -5.93 2.18 -3.41
C VAL A 43 -7.14 2.87 -4.03
N PRO A 44 -7.22 4.21 -4.01
CA PRO A 44 -8.25 4.93 -4.76
C PRO A 44 -7.98 4.77 -6.26
N VAL A 45 -9.00 4.52 -7.07
CA VAL A 45 -8.83 4.33 -8.53
C VAL A 45 -8.24 5.58 -9.18
N ALA A 46 -8.54 6.78 -8.66
CA ALA A 46 -7.93 8.04 -9.10
C ALA A 46 -6.39 8.08 -8.94
N MET A 47 -5.81 7.23 -8.09
CA MET A 47 -4.35 7.09 -8.02
C MET A 47 -3.76 6.55 -9.31
N ALA A 48 -4.51 5.78 -10.11
CA ALA A 48 -4.06 5.25 -11.39
C ALA A 48 -3.68 6.36 -12.39
N ASP A 49 -4.29 7.54 -12.29
CA ASP A 49 -4.04 8.68 -13.18
C ASP A 49 -2.77 9.47 -12.82
N HIS A 50 -2.13 9.18 -11.68
CA HIS A 50 -0.97 9.92 -11.17
C HIS A 50 0.25 9.03 -11.02
N THR A 51 1.36 9.35 -11.69
CA THR A 51 2.57 8.52 -11.68
C THR A 51 3.39 8.62 -10.38
N GLU A 52 3.49 9.80 -9.77
CA GLU A 52 4.23 10.03 -8.51
C GLU A 52 3.95 9.00 -7.40
N PRO A 53 2.69 8.76 -6.97
CA PRO A 53 2.41 7.84 -5.87
C PRO A 53 2.81 6.39 -6.20
N TRP A 54 2.76 5.97 -7.46
CA TRP A 54 3.24 4.65 -7.87
C TRP A 54 4.76 4.52 -7.80
N LYS A 55 5.51 5.59 -8.14
CA LYS A 55 6.98 5.59 -8.01
C LYS A 55 7.41 5.45 -6.55
N VAL A 56 6.75 6.18 -5.64
CA VAL A 56 7.00 6.08 -4.19
C VAL A 56 6.68 4.67 -3.70
N LEU A 57 5.54 4.11 -4.10
CA LEU A 57 5.16 2.73 -3.77
C LEU A 57 6.21 1.72 -4.26
N GLU A 58 6.69 1.87 -5.50
CA GLU A 58 7.70 0.98 -6.07
C GLU A 58 9.03 1.05 -5.30
N GLN A 59 9.48 2.26 -4.93
CA GLN A 59 10.70 2.45 -4.14
C GLN A 59 10.63 1.75 -2.79
N ILE A 60 9.50 1.91 -2.09
CA ILE A 60 9.23 1.28 -0.79
C ILE A 60 9.18 -0.24 -0.94
N LEU A 61 8.49 -0.75 -1.97
CA LEU A 61 8.42 -2.19 -2.24
C LEU A 61 9.80 -2.80 -2.50
N ARG A 62 10.66 -2.10 -3.25
CA ARG A 62 12.04 -2.54 -3.49
C ARG A 62 12.88 -2.56 -2.22
N GLN A 63 12.59 -1.73 -1.22
CA GLN A 63 13.27 -1.75 0.08
C GLN A 63 12.79 -2.91 0.95
N LEU A 64 11.49 -3.21 0.94
CA LEU A 64 10.89 -4.27 1.74
C LEU A 64 11.11 -5.70 1.19
N ARG A 65 11.38 -5.83 -0.11
CA ARG A 65 11.64 -7.14 -0.76
C ARG A 65 13.13 -7.54 -0.80
N LYS A 66 14.04 -6.67 -0.35
CA LYS A 66 15.47 -6.99 -0.22
C LYS A 66 15.72 -7.90 0.98
#